data_AF-R6HZ11-F1
#
_entry.id   AF-R6HZ11-F1
#
_cell.length_a   1.000
_cell.length_b   1.000
_cell.length_c   1.000
_cell.angle_alpha   90.00
_cell.angle_beta   90.00
_cell.angle_gamma   90.00
#
_symmetry.space_group_name_H-M   'P 1'
#
loop_
_entity.id
_entity.type
_entity.pdbx_description
1 polymer ?
#
loop_
_entity_poly.entity_id
_entity_poly.type
_entity_poly.pdbx_seq_one_letter_code
_entity_poly.pdbx_strand_id
1 'polypeptide(L)'
;MAKRLMEEVLRDWADRCDGMFLFANETVLDFYPQFGFRREIQYQYTLPVPTARGGARKLSVDSLQDLALLRACYKRGNPFSALQVVENFGLLMFYCGSFLKDCVYYIPQQNAVAVARQEGPVLQCMDIFGGSDLEEILSQTAAPGTERATLGFAPAGSSACCAEPISDDSDALFVLAGKENPFSHRQLHFPDLFHT
;
A
#
# COMPACT_ATOMS: atom_id res chain seq x y z
N MET A 1 -19.48 -22.94 -11.33
CA MET A 1 -19.28 -22.95 -9.86
C MET A 1 -18.91 -21.56 -9.33
N ALA A 2 -17.87 -20.91 -9.87
CA ALA A 2 -17.49 -19.54 -9.50
C ALA A 2 -18.63 -18.52 -9.60
N LYS A 3 -19.43 -18.54 -10.68
CA LYS A 3 -20.59 -17.64 -10.84
C LYS A 3 -21.59 -17.70 -9.68
N ARG A 4 -21.97 -18.91 -9.28
CA ARG A 4 -22.90 -19.12 -8.15
C ARG A 4 -22.32 -18.60 -6.84
N LEU A 5 -21.03 -18.83 -6.58
CA LEU A 5 -20.38 -18.30 -5.38
C LEU A 5 -20.42 -16.77 -5.37
N MET A 6 -20.17 -16.14 -6.52
CA MET A 6 -20.19 -14.69 -6.62
C MET A 6 -21.59 -14.10 -6.41
N GLU A 7 -22.62 -14.76 -6.93
CA GLU A 7 -24.02 -14.39 -6.68
C GLU A 7 -24.41 -14.52 -5.20
N GLU A 8 -23.94 -15.56 -4.50
CA GLU A 8 -24.19 -15.72 -3.05
C GLU A 8 -23.46 -14.64 -2.24
N VAL A 9 -22.19 -14.34 -2.54
CA VAL A 9 -21.45 -13.26 -1.86
C VAL A 9 -22.15 -11.91 -2.04
N LEU A 10 -22.62 -11.61 -3.26
CA LEU A 10 -23.37 -10.38 -3.53
C LEU A 10 -24.68 -10.32 -2.73
N ARG A 11 -25.43 -11.43 -2.68
CA ARG A 11 -26.67 -11.50 -1.90
C ARG A 11 -26.43 -11.25 -0.41
N ASP A 12 -25.36 -11.82 0.13
CA ASP A 12 -25.08 -11.77 1.56
C ASP A 12 -24.50 -10.43 2.01
N TRP A 13 -23.80 -9.70 1.14
CA TRP A 13 -22.98 -8.56 1.53
C TRP A 13 -23.30 -7.24 0.85
N ALA A 14 -23.94 -7.22 -0.32
CA ALA A 14 -24.16 -5.98 -1.06
C ALA A 14 -24.88 -4.93 -0.20
N ASP A 15 -25.88 -5.29 0.60
CA ASP A 15 -26.61 -4.30 1.42
C ASP A 15 -25.99 -4.06 2.81
N ARG A 16 -24.79 -4.61 3.07
CA ARG A 16 -24.11 -4.56 4.37
C ARG A 16 -22.79 -3.78 4.35
N CYS A 17 -22.42 -3.22 3.20
CA CYS A 17 -21.24 -2.40 3.04
C CYS A 17 -21.51 -1.21 2.10
N ASP A 18 -20.74 -0.15 2.30
CA ASP A 18 -20.80 1.06 1.48
C ASP A 18 -20.14 0.86 0.11
N GLY A 19 -19.10 0.03 0.06
CA GLY A 19 -18.33 -0.31 -1.14
C GLY A 19 -17.96 -1.79 -1.19
N MET A 20 -17.72 -2.31 -2.39
CA MET A 20 -17.16 -3.65 -2.58
C MET A 20 -16.21 -3.65 -3.77
N PHE A 21 -15.07 -4.31 -3.62
CA PHE A 21 -14.02 -4.35 -4.62
C PHE A 21 -13.30 -5.69 -4.61
N LEU A 22 -12.51 -5.94 -5.66
CA LEU A 22 -11.64 -7.10 -5.79
C LEU A 22 -10.49 -6.78 -6.73
N PHE A 23 -9.46 -7.62 -6.67
CA PHE A 23 -8.37 -7.64 -7.63
C PHE A 23 -8.49 -8.86 -8.54
N ALA A 24 -8.42 -8.63 -9.84
CA ALA A 24 -8.52 -9.65 -10.87
C ALA A 24 -7.17 -9.82 -11.55
N ASN A 25 -6.72 -11.07 -11.68
CA ASN A 25 -5.61 -11.35 -12.56
C ASN A 25 -6.04 -11.24 -14.04
N GLU A 26 -5.04 -11.10 -14.90
CA GLU A 26 -5.20 -10.90 -16.35
C GLU A 26 -6.03 -11.97 -17.06
N THR A 27 -6.17 -13.17 -16.47
CA THR A 27 -6.89 -14.29 -17.10
C THR A 27 -8.41 -14.24 -16.93
N VAL A 28 -8.93 -13.38 -16.04
CA VAL A 28 -10.36 -13.35 -15.68
C VAL A 28 -10.98 -11.94 -15.72
N LEU A 29 -10.41 -11.01 -16.47
CA LEU A 29 -10.87 -9.62 -16.54
C LEU A 29 -12.33 -9.48 -17.02
N ASP A 30 -12.79 -10.37 -17.91
CA ASP A 30 -14.17 -10.38 -18.44
C ASP A 30 -15.19 -11.09 -17.53
N PHE A 31 -14.74 -11.71 -16.43
CA PHE A 31 -15.62 -12.43 -15.52
C PHE A 31 -16.41 -11.48 -14.61
N TYR A 32 -15.73 -10.55 -13.96
CA TYR A 32 -16.33 -9.67 -12.95
C TYR A 32 -17.32 -8.61 -13.48
N PRO A 33 -17.17 -8.07 -14.70
CA PRO A 33 -18.19 -7.20 -15.31
C PRO A 33 -19.58 -7.81 -15.39
N GLN A 34 -19.68 -9.15 -15.49
CA GLN A 34 -20.96 -9.87 -15.52
C GLN A 34 -21.78 -9.74 -14.23
N PHE A 35 -21.12 -9.32 -13.14
CA PHE A 35 -21.70 -9.13 -11.82
C PHE A 35 -21.85 -7.64 -11.44
N GLY A 36 -21.63 -6.73 -12.40
CA GLY A 36 -21.76 -5.29 -12.18
C GLY A 36 -20.51 -4.60 -11.64
N PHE A 37 -19.37 -5.31 -11.55
CA PHE A 37 -18.09 -4.67 -11.25
C PHE A 37 -17.58 -3.85 -12.45
N ARG A 38 -16.88 -2.76 -12.16
CA ARG A 38 -16.21 -1.91 -13.14
C ARG A 38 -14.73 -1.86 -12.83
N ARG A 39 -13.93 -1.92 -13.89
CA ARG A 39 -12.48 -1.76 -13.78
C ARG A 39 -12.17 -0.31 -13.42
N GLU A 40 -11.28 -0.11 -12.46
CA GLU A 40 -10.77 1.19 -12.04
C GLU A 40 -9.27 1.28 -12.24
N ILE A 41 -8.77 2.51 -12.41
CA ILE A 41 -7.34 2.79 -12.63
C ILE A 41 -6.71 3.15 -11.29
N GLN A 42 -5.58 2.51 -10.99
CA GLN A 42 -4.71 2.88 -9.87
C GLN A 42 -3.54 3.74 -10.35
N TYR A 43 -2.93 4.50 -9.44
CA TYR A 43 -1.86 5.43 -9.77
C TYR A 43 -0.62 5.19 -8.93
N GLN A 44 0.52 5.03 -9.59
CA GLN A 44 1.82 4.94 -8.93
C GLN A 44 2.35 6.36 -8.70
N TYR A 45 2.79 6.61 -7.46
CA TYR A 45 3.39 7.88 -7.08
C TYR A 45 4.90 7.76 -6.96
N THR A 46 5.61 8.79 -7.42
CA THR A 46 7.06 8.89 -7.31
C THR A 46 7.47 10.25 -6.73
N LEU A 47 8.42 10.25 -5.80
CA LEU A 47 9.04 11.45 -5.24
C LEU A 47 10.56 11.44 -5.47
N PRO A 48 11.19 12.59 -5.74
CA PRO A 48 12.65 12.68 -5.72
C PRO A 48 13.18 12.48 -4.30
N VAL A 49 14.36 11.86 -4.19
CA VAL A 49 15.10 11.72 -2.93
C VAL A 49 16.42 12.50 -3.11
N PRO A 50 16.42 13.83 -2.89
CA PRO A 50 17.57 14.67 -3.20
C PRO A 50 18.79 14.37 -2.31
N THR A 51 18.56 13.80 -1.13
CA THR A 51 19.63 13.37 -0.24
C THR A 51 19.24 12.07 0.44
N ALA A 52 19.90 10.97 0.09
CA ALA A 52 19.81 9.71 0.80
C ALA A 52 20.81 9.70 1.96
N ARG A 53 20.34 9.98 3.17
CA ARG A 53 21.18 10.05 4.36
C ARG A 53 21.44 8.67 4.96
N GLY A 54 20.50 7.75 4.76
CA GLY A 54 20.46 6.52 5.54
C GLY A 54 20.24 6.81 7.03
N GLY A 55 20.48 5.80 7.87
CA GLY A 55 20.34 5.93 9.33
C GLY A 55 19.10 5.27 9.90
N ALA A 56 18.19 4.77 9.04
CA ALA A 56 17.13 3.89 9.50
C ALA A 56 17.72 2.57 10.04
N ARG A 57 17.19 2.12 11.17
CA ARG A 57 17.55 0.87 11.82
C ARG A 57 16.67 -0.25 11.28
N LYS A 58 17.29 -1.26 10.67
CA LYS A 58 16.57 -2.46 10.26
C LYS A 58 15.97 -3.18 11.48
N LEU A 59 14.68 -3.51 11.40
CA LEU A 59 13.95 -4.26 12.43
C LEU A 59 13.99 -5.75 12.12
N SER A 60 14.07 -6.57 13.17
CA SER A 60 13.80 -8.00 13.07
C SER A 60 12.45 -8.31 13.69
N VAL A 61 11.49 -8.81 12.90
CA VAL A 61 10.17 -9.16 13.42
C VAL A 61 10.18 -10.39 14.35
N ASP A 62 11.27 -11.16 14.35
CA ASP A 62 11.50 -12.27 15.29
C ASP A 62 11.91 -11.77 16.69
N SER A 63 12.39 -10.52 16.79
CA SER A 63 12.69 -9.88 18.06
C SER A 63 11.41 -9.30 18.67
N LEU A 64 11.07 -9.74 19.89
CA LEU A 64 9.90 -9.26 20.63
C LEU A 64 9.90 -7.73 20.81
N GLN A 65 11.09 -7.12 20.98
CA GLN A 65 11.22 -5.67 21.16
C GLN A 65 10.92 -4.92 19.86
N ASP A 66 11.45 -5.40 18.74
CA ASP A 66 11.24 -4.80 17.43
C ASP A 66 9.81 -5.02 16.93
N LEU A 67 9.23 -6.19 17.18
CA LEU A 67 7.83 -6.46 16.90
C LEU A 67 6.88 -5.56 17.70
N ALA A 68 7.19 -5.31 18.98
CA ALA A 68 6.43 -4.38 19.80
C ALA A 68 6.51 -2.95 19.26
N LEU A 69 7.69 -2.53 18.79
CA LEU A 69 7.90 -1.23 18.15
C LEU A 69 7.13 -1.10 16.83
N LEU A 70 7.19 -2.11 15.95
CA LEU A 70 6.41 -2.17 14.72
C LEU A 70 4.91 -2.07 15.03
N ARG A 71 4.42 -2.84 16.00
CA ARG A 71 3.00 -2.83 16.40
C ARG A 71 2.58 -1.46 16.96
N ALA A 72 3.43 -0.82 17.76
CA ALA A 72 3.15 0.51 18.29
C ALA A 72 3.07 1.56 17.16
N CYS A 73 3.95 1.47 16.17
CA CYS A 73 3.90 2.34 14.99
C CYS A 73 2.66 2.07 14.14
N TYR A 74 2.35 0.80 13.86
CA TYR A 74 1.18 0.40 13.06
C TYR A 74 -0.14 0.95 13.61
N LYS A 75 -0.31 0.96 14.93
CA LYS A 75 -1.51 1.51 15.58
C LYS A 75 -1.76 3.00 15.30
N ARG A 76 -0.73 3.74 14.87
CA ARG A 76 -0.86 5.15 14.47
C ARG A 76 -1.24 5.31 12.99
N GLY A 77 -1.24 4.23 12.22
CA GLY A 77 -1.53 4.24 10.78
C GLY A 77 -0.47 4.96 9.95
N ASN A 78 -0.77 5.13 8.66
CA ASN A 78 0.04 5.88 7.73
C ASN A 78 -0.51 7.32 7.60
N PRO A 79 0.06 8.33 8.29
CA PRO A 79 -0.45 9.70 8.24
C PRO A 79 -0.33 10.35 6.86
N PHE A 80 0.44 9.75 5.96
CA PHE A 80 0.68 10.25 4.61
C PHE A 80 -0.24 9.59 3.57
N SER A 81 -0.97 8.51 3.90
CA SER A 81 -1.80 7.80 2.92
C SER A 81 -3.22 8.40 2.83
N ALA A 82 -3.67 8.64 1.60
CA ALA A 82 -5.03 9.05 1.26
C ALA A 82 -6.06 7.92 1.47
N LEU A 83 -5.61 6.67 1.49
CA LEU A 83 -6.41 5.47 1.71
C LEU A 83 -5.70 4.57 2.72
N GLN A 84 -6.35 4.29 3.85
CA GLN A 84 -5.74 3.50 4.93
C GLN A 84 -6.40 2.15 5.09
N VAL A 85 -5.58 1.14 5.33
CA VAL A 85 -6.02 -0.18 5.77
C VAL A 85 -5.96 -0.22 7.30
N VAL A 86 -7.11 -0.31 7.93
CA VAL A 86 -7.22 -0.39 9.39
C VAL A 86 -7.35 -1.83 9.86
N GLU A 87 -6.93 -2.10 11.09
CA GLU A 87 -7.11 -3.39 11.78
C GLU A 87 -6.57 -4.64 11.06
N ASN A 88 -5.55 -4.50 10.21
CA ASN A 88 -5.01 -5.59 9.39
C ASN A 88 -3.54 -5.96 9.72
N PHE A 89 -3.18 -5.89 11.00
CA PHE A 89 -1.82 -6.21 11.46
C PHE A 89 -1.43 -7.67 11.14
N GLY A 90 -2.41 -8.58 11.08
CA GLY A 90 -2.18 -9.98 10.73
C GLY A 90 -1.61 -10.14 9.31
N LEU A 91 -2.17 -9.42 8.33
CA LEU A 91 -1.68 -9.45 6.96
C LEU A 91 -0.30 -8.78 6.84
N LEU A 92 -0.08 -7.67 7.54
CA LEU A 92 1.26 -7.07 7.62
C LEU A 92 2.30 -8.08 8.11
N MET A 93 1.96 -8.87 9.13
CA MET A 93 2.83 -9.91 9.68
C MET A 93 2.99 -11.12 8.76
N PHE A 94 2.00 -11.45 7.92
CA PHE A 94 2.13 -12.48 6.90
C PHE A 94 3.28 -12.14 5.93
N TYR A 95 3.35 -10.88 5.50
CA TYR A 95 4.41 -10.42 4.60
C TYR A 95 5.74 -10.17 5.30
N CYS A 96 5.73 -9.38 6.39
CA CYS A 96 6.93 -9.00 7.12
C CYS A 96 7.52 -10.19 7.92
N GLY A 97 6.76 -11.24 8.19
CA GLY A 97 7.26 -12.51 8.75
C GLY A 97 7.87 -13.45 7.71
N SER A 98 7.76 -13.13 6.43
CA SER A 98 8.15 -14.01 5.32
C SER A 98 9.07 -13.26 4.35
N PHE A 99 8.63 -13.00 3.12
CA PHE A 99 9.47 -12.46 2.05
C PHE A 99 9.79 -10.96 2.18
N LEU A 100 9.09 -10.23 3.07
CA LEU A 100 9.42 -8.83 3.41
C LEU A 100 10.14 -8.68 4.76
N LYS A 101 10.58 -9.79 5.38
CA LYS A 101 11.25 -9.74 6.70
C LYS A 101 12.46 -8.84 6.76
N ASP A 102 13.13 -8.68 5.62
CA ASP A 102 14.35 -7.93 5.48
C ASP A 102 14.13 -6.48 5.01
N CYS A 103 12.86 -6.07 4.91
CA CYS A 103 12.42 -4.80 4.34
C CYS A 103 11.79 -3.86 5.38
N VAL A 104 11.96 -4.11 6.69
CA VAL A 104 11.34 -3.31 7.75
C VAL A 104 12.38 -2.42 8.41
N TYR A 105 12.13 -1.10 8.42
CA TYR A 105 13.08 -0.09 8.88
C TYR A 105 12.43 0.86 9.87
N TYR A 106 13.05 1.05 11.03
CA TYR A 106 12.66 2.05 12.01
C TYR A 106 13.48 3.32 11.87
N ILE A 107 12.81 4.47 11.92
CA ILE A 107 13.38 5.80 11.80
C ILE A 107 13.20 6.50 13.17
N PRO A 108 14.20 6.47 14.07
CA PRO A 108 14.06 6.97 15.44
C PRO A 108 13.62 8.42 15.56
N GLN A 109 14.16 9.29 14.70
CA GLN A 109 13.93 10.74 14.68
C GLN A 109 12.48 11.07 14.34
N GLN A 110 11.84 10.22 13.54
CA GLN A 110 10.44 10.34 13.15
C GLN A 110 9.53 9.48 14.01
N ASN A 111 10.12 8.59 14.84
CA ASN A 111 9.40 7.52 15.52
C ASN A 111 8.43 6.85 14.54
N ALA A 112 8.95 6.34 13.43
CA ALA A 112 8.18 5.76 12.34
C ALA A 112 8.79 4.45 11.88
N VAL A 113 7.98 3.57 11.29
CA VAL A 113 8.47 2.39 10.58
C VAL A 113 8.11 2.50 9.12
N ALA A 114 9.08 2.34 8.23
CA ALA A 114 8.88 2.17 6.81
C ALA A 114 9.07 0.70 6.44
N VAL A 115 8.17 0.17 5.61
CA VAL A 115 8.39 -1.09 4.90
C VAL A 115 8.83 -0.72 3.49
N ALA A 116 10.09 -1.00 3.16
CA ALA A 116 10.70 -0.53 1.93
C ALA A 116 11.72 -1.52 1.36
N ARG A 117 11.92 -1.48 0.04
CA ARG A 117 12.94 -2.25 -0.67
C ARG A 117 13.79 -1.31 -1.53
N GLN A 118 15.10 -1.51 -1.50
CA GLN A 118 16.02 -0.79 -2.38
C GLN A 118 16.22 -1.56 -3.68
N GLU A 119 16.00 -0.92 -4.82
CA GLU A 119 16.24 -1.46 -6.16
C GLU A 119 17.08 -0.47 -6.99
N GLY A 120 18.39 -0.65 -6.97
CA GLY A 120 19.32 0.28 -7.62
C GLY A 120 19.12 1.72 -7.12
N PRO A 121 18.86 2.70 -7.99
CA PRO A 121 18.64 4.10 -7.60
C PRO A 121 17.23 4.40 -7.10
N VAL A 122 16.35 3.38 -6.98
CA VAL A 122 14.95 3.55 -6.56
C VAL A 122 14.70 2.90 -5.20
N LEU A 123 14.08 3.65 -4.29
CA LEU A 123 13.52 3.11 -3.06
C LEU A 123 12.02 2.82 -3.27
N GLN A 124 11.63 1.55 -3.29
CA GLN A 124 10.22 1.18 -3.22
C GLN A 124 9.77 1.27 -1.76
N CYS A 125 8.91 2.23 -1.43
CA CYS A 125 8.37 2.42 -0.09
C CYS A 125 6.92 1.91 -0.07
N MET A 126 6.72 0.66 0.32
CA MET A 126 5.43 -0.02 0.27
C MET A 126 4.43 0.54 1.28
N ASP A 127 4.87 0.87 2.50
CA ASP A 127 4.02 1.55 3.50
C ASP A 127 4.87 2.23 4.60
N ILE A 128 4.24 3.15 5.35
CA ILE A 128 4.83 3.87 6.48
C ILE A 128 3.84 3.89 7.65
N PHE A 129 4.33 3.64 8.86
CA PHE A 129 3.53 3.68 10.08
C PHE A 129 4.08 4.70 11.08
N GLY A 130 3.29 5.73 11.36
CA GLY A 130 3.68 6.89 12.18
C GLY A 130 4.49 7.94 11.40
N GLY A 131 5.23 8.77 12.13
CA GLY A 131 6.00 9.87 11.54
C GLY A 131 5.21 11.15 11.29
N SER A 132 5.92 12.18 10.87
CA SER A 132 5.34 13.50 10.55
C SER A 132 5.91 14.15 9.29
N ASP A 133 7.06 13.66 8.80
CA ASP A 133 7.73 14.18 7.62
C ASP A 133 8.07 13.03 6.67
N LEU A 134 7.36 12.97 5.54
CA LEU A 134 7.53 11.91 4.54
C LEU A 134 8.91 11.96 3.89
N GLU A 135 9.39 13.15 3.51
CA GLU A 135 10.67 13.32 2.82
C GLU A 135 11.84 12.90 3.72
N GLU A 136 11.78 13.27 5.00
CA GLU A 136 12.80 12.86 5.97
C GLU A 136 12.78 11.34 6.22
N ILE A 137 11.60 10.70 6.28
CA ILE A 137 11.49 9.24 6.39
C ILE A 137 12.12 8.56 5.16
N LEU A 138 11.78 9.02 3.96
CA LEU A 138 12.36 8.47 2.72
C LEU A 138 13.88 8.68 2.67
N SER A 139 14.36 9.88 3.03
CA SER A 139 15.78 10.22 3.08
C SER A 139 16.60 9.30 4.01
N GLN A 140 16.05 9.00 5.20
CA GLN A 140 16.71 8.13 6.17
C GLN A 140 16.59 6.63 5.85
N THR A 141 15.55 6.25 5.10
CA THR A 141 15.33 4.85 4.69
C THR A 141 16.16 4.51 3.45
N ALA A 142 16.35 5.46 2.54
CA ALA A 142 17.06 5.30 1.29
C ALA A 142 18.55 4.98 1.49
N ALA A 143 19.08 4.07 0.66
CA ALA A 143 20.51 3.83 0.57
C ALA A 143 21.23 4.97 -0.17
N PRO A 144 22.53 5.23 0.10
CA PRO A 144 23.31 6.22 -0.65
C PRO A 144 23.23 6.00 -2.16
N GLY A 145 23.03 7.07 -2.93
CA GLY A 145 22.85 7.01 -4.38
C GLY A 145 21.42 6.78 -4.86
N THR A 146 20.44 6.69 -3.95
CA THR A 146 19.01 6.73 -4.31
C THR A 146 18.67 8.09 -4.92
N GLU A 147 17.97 8.07 -6.06
CA GLU A 147 17.52 9.26 -6.78
C GLU A 147 16.05 9.59 -6.52
N ARG A 148 15.23 8.54 -6.31
CA ARG A 148 13.78 8.65 -6.15
C ARG A 148 13.21 7.53 -5.30
N ALA A 149 12.01 7.76 -4.78
CA ALA A 149 11.19 6.76 -4.12
C ALA A 149 9.86 6.57 -4.85
N THR A 150 9.44 5.33 -5.03
CA THR A 150 8.07 4.99 -5.45
C THR A 150 7.25 4.67 -4.21
N LEU A 151 6.05 5.23 -4.09
CA LEU A 151 5.17 4.99 -2.95
C LEU A 151 4.17 3.89 -3.27
N GLY A 152 4.14 2.84 -2.46
CA GLY A 152 3.11 1.81 -2.49
C GLY A 152 1.77 2.26 -1.92
N PHE A 153 1.50 3.57 -1.87
CA PHE A 153 0.26 4.16 -1.39
C PHE A 153 0.05 5.52 -2.05
N ALA A 154 -1.21 5.94 -2.17
CA ALA A 154 -1.53 7.28 -2.67
C ALA A 154 -1.31 8.32 -1.57
N PRO A 155 -0.46 9.35 -1.76
CA PRO A 155 -0.22 10.36 -0.75
C PRO A 155 -1.46 11.27 -0.55
N ALA A 156 -1.82 11.55 0.71
CA ALA A 156 -2.93 12.43 1.11
C ALA A 156 -2.67 13.91 0.78
N GLY A 157 -1.41 14.31 0.61
CA GLY A 157 -1.02 15.63 0.17
C GLY A 157 0.43 15.66 -0.28
N SER A 158 0.67 16.16 -1.50
CA SER A 158 1.97 16.65 -1.97
C SER A 158 1.81 17.26 -3.36
N SER A 159 2.38 18.44 -3.56
CA SER A 159 2.48 19.12 -4.87
C SER A 159 3.69 18.67 -5.69
N ALA A 160 4.60 17.88 -5.12
CA ALA A 160 5.86 17.48 -5.75
C ALA A 160 5.88 16.03 -6.24
N CYS A 161 4.78 15.29 -6.06
CA CYS A 161 4.68 13.91 -6.54
C CYS A 161 4.34 13.87 -8.03
N CYS A 162 5.07 13.03 -8.77
CA CYS A 162 4.62 12.59 -10.09
C CYS A 162 3.67 11.40 -9.90
N ALA A 163 2.50 11.46 -10.52
CA ALA A 163 1.51 10.38 -10.52
C ALA A 163 1.34 9.84 -11.94
N GLU A 164 1.47 8.52 -12.09
CA GLU A 164 1.31 7.85 -13.38
C GLU A 164 0.29 6.71 -13.24
N PRO A 165 -0.62 6.52 -14.21
CA PRO A 165 -1.55 5.41 -14.16
C PRO A 165 -0.80 4.08 -14.26
N ILE A 166 -1.19 3.12 -13.42
CA ILE A 166 -0.67 1.76 -13.49
C ILE A 166 -1.40 1.05 -14.63
N SER A 167 -0.63 0.59 -15.62
CA SER A 167 -1.13 -0.09 -16.81
C SER A 167 -0.97 -1.61 -16.76
N ASP A 168 -0.62 -2.17 -15.60
CA ASP A 168 -0.50 -3.61 -15.42
C ASP A 168 -1.87 -4.25 -15.19
N ASP A 169 -2.11 -5.34 -15.92
CA ASP A 169 -3.36 -6.13 -15.87
C ASP A 169 -3.23 -7.34 -14.95
N SER A 170 -2.04 -7.59 -14.38
CA SER A 170 -1.78 -8.71 -13.46
C SER A 170 -2.55 -8.60 -12.14
N ASP A 171 -2.91 -7.37 -11.74
CA ASP A 171 -3.61 -7.05 -10.49
C ASP A 171 -4.66 -5.94 -10.69
N ALA A 172 -5.58 -6.16 -11.62
CA ALA A 172 -6.56 -5.15 -12.02
C ALA A 172 -7.63 -4.93 -10.93
N LEU A 173 -7.79 -3.69 -10.48
CA LEU A 173 -8.83 -3.30 -9.53
C LEU A 173 -10.21 -3.25 -10.19
N PHE A 174 -11.17 -3.91 -9.55
CA PHE A 174 -12.59 -3.87 -9.90
C PHE A 174 -13.43 -3.42 -8.71
N VAL A 175 -14.32 -2.44 -8.92
CA VAL A 175 -15.22 -1.90 -7.90
C VAL A 175 -16.68 -2.11 -8.33
N LEU A 176 -17.54 -2.56 -7.42
CA LEU A 176 -18.96 -2.79 -7.70
C LEU A 176 -19.67 -1.46 -8.03
N ALA A 177 -20.35 -1.42 -9.19
CA ALA A 177 -21.09 -0.23 -9.59
C ALA A 177 -22.31 0.05 -8.69
N GLY A 178 -22.68 1.32 -8.57
CA GLY A 178 -23.83 1.76 -7.75
C GLY A 178 -23.53 1.87 -6.26
N LYS A 179 -22.27 1.70 -5.85
CA LYS A 179 -21.75 1.83 -4.49
C LYS A 179 -20.69 2.91 -4.38
N GLU A 180 -20.16 3.12 -3.18
CA GLU A 180 -19.01 4.00 -2.99
C GLU A 180 -17.83 3.53 -3.82
N ASN A 181 -17.27 4.47 -4.59
CA ASN A 181 -16.12 4.24 -5.44
C ASN A 181 -15.23 5.48 -5.45
N PRO A 182 -14.28 5.59 -4.49
CA PRO A 182 -13.41 6.76 -4.42
C PRO A 182 -12.42 6.83 -5.59
N PHE A 183 -12.14 5.73 -6.28
CA PHE A 183 -11.20 5.66 -7.41
C PHE A 183 -11.76 6.31 -8.69
N SER A 184 -13.08 6.33 -8.86
CA SER A 184 -13.73 6.93 -10.04
C SER A 184 -13.49 8.43 -10.22
N HIS A 185 -13.09 9.14 -9.15
CA HIS A 185 -12.94 10.60 -9.14
C HIS A 185 -11.61 11.07 -8.55
N ARG A 186 -10.80 10.16 -8.00
CA ARG A 186 -9.54 10.48 -7.34
C ARG A 186 -8.45 9.56 -7.87
N GLN A 187 -7.26 10.11 -8.08
CA GLN A 187 -6.08 9.31 -8.32
C GLN A 187 -5.70 8.66 -6.99
N LEU A 188 -5.95 7.36 -6.86
CA LEU A 188 -5.72 6.58 -5.66
C LEU A 188 -4.96 5.31 -6.00
N HIS A 189 -4.44 4.69 -4.96
CA HIS A 189 -3.69 3.43 -4.99
C HIS A 189 -4.02 2.72 -3.69
N PHE A 190 -4.44 1.47 -3.77
CA PHE A 190 -4.55 0.62 -2.59
C PHE A 190 -3.16 0.41 -2.00
N PRO A 191 -2.95 0.56 -0.68
CA PRO A 191 -1.65 0.31 -0.09
C PRO A 191 -1.12 -1.07 -0.48
N ASP A 192 0.12 -1.17 -0.97
CA ASP A 192 0.71 -2.42 -1.49
C ASP A 192 0.56 -3.56 -0.48
N LEU A 193 0.81 -3.29 0.80
CA LEU A 193 0.71 -4.27 1.88
C LEU A 193 -0.72 -4.76 2.17
N PHE A 194 -1.71 -4.34 1.38
CA PHE A 194 -3.06 -4.90 1.37
C PHE A 194 -3.19 -6.12 0.45
N HIS A 195 -2.39 -6.22 -0.62
CA HIS A 195 -2.59 -7.20 -1.69
C HIS A 195 -1.30 -7.65 -2.41
N THR A 196 -0.10 -7.44 -1.83
CA THR A 196 1.20 -7.86 -2.40
C THR A 196 1.41 -9.38 -2.40
#